data_AF-A0A2D4MVJ2-F1
#
_entry.id   AF-A0A2D4MVJ2-F1
#
_cell.length_a   1.000
_cell.length_b   1.000
_cell.length_c   1.000
_cell.angle_alpha   90.00
_cell.angle_beta   90.00
_cell.angle_gamma   90.00
#
_symmetry.space_group_name_H-M   'P 1'
#
loop_
_entity.id
_entity.type
_entity.pdbx_description
1 polymer ?
#
loop_
_entity_poly.entity_id
_entity_poly.type
_entity_poly.pdbx_seq_one_letter_code
_entity_poly.pdbx_strand_id
1 'polypeptide(L)'
;MKHLTRLLSEDLRKEIYELWEEYEHQSTAEAKFVKQLDQCEMIIQALEYEELEKRPGTLQDFYDTTAGKFSHPEIVQLVSSINKERNANIAAKNSDPPT
;
A
#
# COMPACT_ATOMS: atom_id res chain seq x y z
N MET A 1 2.13 -15.32 14.71
CA MET A 1 3.59 -15.18 14.93
C MET A 1 4.22 -16.16 15.93
N LYS A 2 3.64 -16.42 17.11
CA LYS A 2 4.26 -17.33 18.12
C LYS A 2 4.59 -18.76 17.64
N HIS A 3 3.95 -19.25 16.58
CA HIS A 3 4.29 -20.54 15.97
C HIS A 3 5.43 -20.41 14.95
N LEU A 4 5.42 -19.34 14.15
CA LEU A 4 6.41 -19.08 13.09
C LEU A 4 7.80 -18.82 13.66
N THR A 5 7.90 -18.15 14.81
CA THR A 5 9.19 -17.82 15.43
C THR A 5 9.80 -18.96 16.28
N ARG A 6 9.13 -20.11 16.42
CA ARG A 6 9.60 -21.24 17.27
C ARG A 6 10.88 -21.90 16.78
N LEU A 7 11.16 -21.81 15.48
CA LEU A 7 12.32 -22.43 14.86
C LEU A 7 13.61 -21.59 15.03
N LEU A 8 13.49 -20.40 15.61
CA LEU A 8 14.59 -19.46 15.77
C LEU A 8 15.24 -19.58 17.15
N SER A 9 16.50 -19.15 17.25
CA SER A 9 17.19 -18.94 18.53
C SER A 9 16.37 -17.99 19.42
N GLU A 10 16.54 -18.10 20.74
CA GLU A 10 15.74 -17.31 21.70
C GLU A 10 15.81 -15.80 21.41
N ASP A 11 17.00 -15.27 21.13
CA ASP A 11 17.22 -13.85 20.85
C ASP A 11 16.47 -13.40 19.58
N LEU A 12 16.63 -14.14 18.48
CA LEU A 12 15.96 -13.83 17.21
C LEU A 12 14.44 -14.00 17.29
N ARG A 13 13.97 -15.01 18.03
CA ARG A 13 12.55 -15.23 18.27
C ARG A 13 11.93 -14.07 19.01
N LYS A 14 12.63 -13.56 20.04
CA LYS A 14 12.18 -12.40 20.81
C LYS A 14 12.12 -11.17 19.92
N GLU A 15 13.21 -10.85 19.21
CA GLU A 15 13.29 -9.69 18.32
C GLU A 15 12.17 -9.68 17.27
N ILE A 16 12.01 -10.77 16.50
CA ILE A 16 11.00 -10.83 15.43
C ILE A 16 9.57 -10.79 15.99
N TYR A 17 9.35 -11.39 17.16
CA TYR A 17 8.03 -11.34 17.80
C TYR A 17 7.70 -9.91 18.27
N GLU A 18 8.65 -9.21 18.88
CA GLU A 18 8.50 -7.83 19.34
C GLU A 18 8.29 -6.87 18.16
N LEU A 19 9.06 -7.00 17.07
CA LEU A 19 8.88 -6.21 15.85
C LEU A 19 7.48 -6.40 15.23
N TRP A 20 6.99 -7.64 15.18
CA TRP A 20 5.63 -7.89 14.71
C TRP A 20 4.58 -7.26 15.63
N GLU A 21 4.73 -7.41 16.95
CA GLU A 21 3.80 -6.84 17.92
C GLU A 21 3.78 -5.30 17.85
N GLU A 22 4.95 -4.67 17.63
CA GLU A 22 5.09 -3.24 17.39
C GLU A 22 4.32 -2.78 16.15
N TYR A 23 4.47 -3.51 15.04
CA TYR A 23 3.77 -3.22 13.78
C TYR A 23 2.25 -3.37 13.92
N GLU A 24 1.77 -4.47 14.49
CA GLU A 24 0.34 -4.75 14.66
C GLU A 24 -0.35 -3.73 15.55
N HIS A 25 0.29 -3.32 16.64
CA HIS A 25 -0.27 -2.31 17.55
C HIS A 25 -0.02 -0.88 17.07
N GLN A 26 0.75 -0.70 16.00
CA GLN A 26 1.19 0.61 15.50
C GLN A 26 1.73 1.50 16.64
N SER A 27 2.53 0.92 17.53
CA SER A 27 2.89 1.56 18.81
C SER A 27 3.96 2.66 18.66
N THR A 28 4.78 2.59 17.61
CA THR A 28 5.89 3.51 17.33
C THR A 28 5.62 4.39 16.12
N ALA A 29 6.47 5.41 15.90
CA ALA A 29 6.39 6.24 14.70
C ALA A 29 6.79 5.43 13.46
N GLU A 30 7.78 4.55 13.60
CA GLU A 30 8.28 3.62 12.59
C GLU A 30 7.17 2.66 12.15
N ALA A 31 6.48 2.00 13.09
CA ALA A 31 5.37 1.10 12.77
C ALA A 31 4.22 1.82 12.03
N LYS A 32 3.88 3.05 12.44
CA LYS A 32 2.87 3.87 11.75
C LYS A 32 3.31 4.29 10.36
N PHE A 33 4.59 4.59 10.17
CA PHE A 33 5.16 4.92 8.87
C PHE A 33 5.17 3.71 7.95
N VAL A 34 5.68 2.56 8.42
CA VAL A 34 5.68 1.29 7.67
C VAL A 34 4.26 0.88 7.30
N LYS A 35 3.26 1.09 8.16
CA LYS A 35 1.86 0.76 7.82
C LYS A 35 1.31 1.62 6.68
N GLN A 36 1.74 2.87 6.58
CA GLN A 36 1.37 3.73 5.47
C GLN A 36 2.13 3.34 4.20
N LEU A 37 3.40 2.89 4.30
CA LEU A 37 4.12 2.34 3.16
C LEU A 37 3.46 1.08 2.61
N ASP A 38 3.04 0.15 3.47
CA ASP A 38 2.28 -1.07 3.11
C ASP A 38 1.02 -0.74 2.28
N GLN A 39 0.27 0.29 2.70
CA GLN A 39 -0.92 0.74 1.95
C GLN A 39 -0.58 1.50 0.66
N CYS A 40 0.52 2.25 0.65
CA CYS A 40 1.00 2.94 -0.55
C CYS A 40 1.44 1.92 -1.61
N GLU A 41 2.16 0.88 -1.20
CA GLU A 41 2.60 -0.21 -2.06
C GLU A 41 1.41 -0.94 -2.70
N MET A 42 0.36 -1.21 -1.92
CA MET A 42 -0.87 -1.82 -2.42
C MET A 42 -1.53 -1.04 -3.57
N ILE A 43 -1.57 0.30 -3.50
CA ILE A 43 -2.16 1.12 -4.58
C ILE A 43 -1.20 1.31 -5.77
N ILE A 44 0.11 1.17 -5.57
CA ILE A 44 1.08 1.13 -6.67
C ILE A 44 0.86 -0.14 -7.49
N GLN A 45 0.79 -1.29 -6.83
CA GLN A 45 0.48 -2.56 -7.50
C GLN A 45 -0.86 -2.48 -8.24
N ALA A 46 -1.89 -1.88 -7.63
CA ALA A 46 -3.19 -1.70 -8.30
C ALA A 46 -3.07 -0.88 -9.59
N LEU A 47 -2.28 0.19 -9.61
CA LEU A 47 -2.01 0.96 -10.84
C LEU A 47 -1.32 0.08 -11.89
N GLU A 48 -0.25 -0.62 -11.51
CA GLU A 48 0.52 -1.47 -12.42
C GLU A 48 -0.36 -2.57 -13.04
N TYR A 49 -1.23 -3.21 -12.26
CA TYR A 49 -2.18 -4.19 -12.77
C TYR A 49 -3.21 -3.59 -13.73
N GLU A 50 -3.77 -2.41 -13.42
CA GLU A 50 -4.70 -1.72 -14.34
C GLU A 50 -4.04 -1.38 -15.68
N GLU A 51 -2.77 -0.99 -15.66
CA GLU A 51 -1.99 -0.69 -16.87
C GLU A 51 -1.67 -1.95 -17.68
N LEU A 52 -1.17 -3.00 -17.02
CA LEU A 52 -0.84 -4.28 -17.66
C LEU A 52 -2.06 -4.93 -18.31
N GLU A 53 -3.22 -4.88 -17.65
CA GLU A 53 -4.47 -5.42 -18.19
C GLU A 53 -5.18 -4.47 -19.16
N LYS A 54 -4.70 -3.24 -19.34
CA LYS A 54 -5.37 -2.16 -20.10
C LYS A 54 -6.80 -1.90 -19.60
N ARG A 55 -6.98 -2.02 -18.29
CA ARG A 55 -8.23 -1.79 -17.56
C ARG A 55 -8.09 -0.65 -16.53
N PRO A 56 -7.77 0.59 -16.97
CA PRO A 56 -7.82 1.76 -16.09
C PRO A 56 -9.13 1.82 -15.33
N GLY A 57 -9.05 2.04 -14.01
CA GLY A 57 -10.22 2.26 -13.16
C GLY A 57 -10.83 1.01 -12.53
N THR A 58 -10.45 -0.22 -12.94
CA THR A 58 -11.14 -1.43 -12.46
C THR A 58 -10.81 -1.84 -11.03
N LEU A 59 -9.67 -1.41 -10.49
CA LEU A 59 -9.20 -1.73 -9.13
C LEU A 59 -9.47 -0.58 -8.15
N GLN A 60 -10.55 0.18 -8.37
CA GLN A 60 -10.93 1.33 -7.54
C GLN A 60 -11.07 0.99 -6.05
N ASP A 61 -11.58 -0.20 -5.73
CA ASP A 61 -11.78 -0.65 -4.34
C ASP A 61 -10.48 -0.57 -3.52
N PHE A 62 -9.32 -0.83 -4.13
CA PHE A 62 -8.03 -0.71 -3.46
C PHE A 62 -7.72 0.74 -3.06
N TYR A 63 -8.02 1.70 -3.93
CA TYR A 63 -7.85 3.14 -3.64
C TYR A 63 -8.83 3.59 -2.55
N ASP A 64 -10.09 3.16 -2.63
CA ASP A 64 -11.12 3.54 -1.66
C ASP A 64 -10.77 3.04 -0.25
N THR A 65 -10.18 1.85 -0.13
CA THR A 65 -9.75 1.31 1.17
C THR A 65 -8.58 2.08 1.80
N THR A 66 -7.86 2.90 1.04
CA THR A 66 -6.71 3.70 1.54
C THR A 66 -7.05 5.18 1.73
N ALA A 67 -8.23 5.62 1.32
CA ALA A 67 -8.68 6.99 1.46
C ALA A 67 -8.62 7.46 2.94
N GLY A 68 -7.92 8.56 3.18
CA GLY A 68 -7.78 9.17 4.51
C GLY A 68 -6.83 8.42 5.47
N LYS A 69 -6.14 7.37 5.03
CA LYS A 69 -5.19 6.63 5.89
C LYS A 69 -3.76 7.17 5.86
N PHE A 70 -3.43 8.00 4.88
CA PHE A 70 -2.12 8.63 4.73
C PHE A 70 -2.06 9.97 5.47
N SER A 71 -1.03 10.12 6.29
CA SER A 71 -0.75 11.34 7.07
C SER A 71 0.71 11.80 6.97
N HIS A 72 1.64 10.89 6.66
CA HIS A 72 3.05 11.23 6.52
C HIS A 72 3.27 12.11 5.27
N PRO A 73 3.93 13.28 5.37
CA PRO A 73 4.03 14.24 4.28
C PRO A 73 4.56 13.66 2.96
N GLU A 74 5.64 12.87 3.02
CA GLU A 74 6.24 12.27 1.83
C GLU A 74 5.33 11.21 1.19
N ILE A 75 4.61 10.43 2.00
CA ILE A 75 3.70 9.41 1.49
C ILE A 75 2.48 10.09 0.84
N VAL A 76 1.95 11.15 1.45
CA VAL A 76 0.85 11.93 0.87
C VAL A 76 1.25 12.51 -0.50
N GLN A 77 2.48 13.02 -0.63
CA GLN A 77 2.99 13.52 -1.92
C GLN A 77 3.10 12.41 -2.97
N LEU A 78 3.59 11.23 -2.58
CA LEU A 78 3.70 10.08 -3.47
C LEU A 78 2.32 9.58 -3.92
N VAL A 79 1.38 9.38 -2.98
CA VAL A 79 0.00 8.95 -3.26
C VAL A 79 -0.72 9.95 -4.17
N SER A 80 -0.52 11.25 -3.96
CA SER A 80 -1.06 12.29 -4.83
C SER A 80 -0.56 12.15 -6.28
N SER A 81 0.72 11.84 -6.44
CA SER A 81 1.34 11.65 -7.77
C SER A 81 0.78 10.40 -8.47
N ILE A 82 0.67 9.28 -7.75
CA ILE A 82 0.07 8.03 -8.24
C ILE A 82 -1.38 8.26 -8.68
N ASN A 83 -2.19 8.92 -7.85
CA ASN A 83 -3.58 9.21 -8.19
C ASN A 83 -3.71 10.11 -9.41
N LYS A 84 -2.81 11.09 -9.56
CA LYS A 84 -2.79 11.98 -10.73
C LYS A 84 -2.51 11.21 -12.01
N GLU A 85 -1.52 10.33 -11.99
CA GLU A 85 -1.16 9.47 -13.13
C GLU A 85 -2.31 8.52 -13.49
N ARG A 86 -2.84 7.79 -12.51
CA ARG A 86 -3.99 6.90 -12.70
C ARG A 86 -5.19 7.62 -13.30
N ASN A 87 -5.54 8.79 -12.78
CA ASN A 87 -6.68 9.57 -13.28
C ASN A 87 -6.46 10.05 -14.72
N ALA A 88 -5.22 10.38 -15.10
CA ALA A 88 -4.89 10.69 -16.49
C ALA A 88 -5.08 9.47 -17.40
N ASN A 89 -4.67 8.28 -16.97
CA ASN A 89 -4.86 7.02 -17.70
C ASN A 89 -6.34 6.67 -17.89
N ILE A 90 -7.16 6.86 -16.84
CA ILE A 90 -8.61 6.67 -16.91
C ILE A 90 -9.25 7.66 -17.89
N ALA A 91 -8.87 8.93 -17.81
CA ALA A 91 -9.39 9.97 -18.70
C ALA A 91 -9.02 9.70 -20.17
N ALA A 92 -7.77 9.28 -20.44
CA ALA A 92 -7.31 8.92 -21.77
C ALA A 92 -8.15 7.78 -22.37
N LYS A 93 -8.39 6.71 -21.60
CA LYS A 93 -9.24 5.60 -22.04
C LYS A 93 -10.69 6.00 -22.33
N ASN A 94 -11.26 6.91 -21.55
CA ASN A 94 -12.61 7.40 -21.78
C ASN A 94 -12.73 8.31 -23.02
N SER A 95 -11.61 8.86 -23.49
CA SER A 95 -11.55 9.68 -24.71
C SER A 95 -11.33 8.87 -26.00
N ASP A 96 -10.95 7.59 -25.88
CA ASP A 96 -10.86 6.70 -27.04
C ASP A 96 -12.27 6.31 -27.53
N PRO A 97 -12.57 6.43 -28.84
CA PRO A 97 -13.86 6.05 -29.38
C PRO A 97 -14.07 4.53 -29.21
N PRO A 98 -15.29 4.06 -28.91
CA PRO A 98 -15.56 2.64 -28.79
C PRO A 98 -15.31 1.97 -30.14
N THR A 99 -14.43 0.96 -30.14
CA THR A 99 -14.18 0.06 -31.28
C THR A 99 -15.33 -0.88 -31.54
#